data_AF-A0A497MYM0-F1
#
_entry.id   AF-A0A497MYM0-F1
#
_cell.length_a   1.000
_cell.length_b   1.000
_cell.length_c   1.000
_cell.angle_alpha   90.00
_cell.angle_beta   90.00
_cell.angle_gamma   90.00
#
_symmetry.space_group_name_H-M   'P 1'
#
loop_
_entity.id
_entity.type
_entity.pdbx_description
1 polymer ?
#
loop_
_entity_poly.entity_id
_entity_poly.type
_entity_poly.pdbx_seq_one_letter_code
_entity_poly.pdbx_strand_id
1 'polypeptide(L)' 'MAKDYELKILGIVGSPRIESNTKILVEEALKAAAESYGAKTELILLAGKKIEP' A
#
# COMPACT_ATOMS: atom_id res chain seq x y z
N MET A 1 -15.66 -21.31 4.58
CA MET A 1 -14.26 -21.77 4.56
C MET A 1 -13.42 -20.72 5.24
N ALA A 2 -12.76 -21.06 6.35
CA ALA A 2 -11.70 -20.22 6.89
C ALA A 2 -10.54 -20.24 5.89
N LYS A 3 -9.97 -19.08 5.56
CA LYS A 3 -8.80 -19.01 4.68
C LYS A 3 -7.57 -19.46 5.47
N ASP A 4 -6.88 -20.51 5.02
CA ASP A 4 -5.62 -21.00 5.61
C ASP A 4 -4.39 -20.17 5.20
N TYR A 5 -4.56 -18.92 4.77
CA TYR A 5 -3.47 -18.06 4.35
C TYR A 5 -3.63 -16.62 4.85
N GLU A 6 -2.50 -15.97 5.13
CA GLU A 6 -2.43 -14.56 5.49
C GLU A 6 -2.19 -13.71 4.23
N LEU A 7 -3.15 -12.86 3.87
CA LEU A 7 -3.02 -11.94 2.75
C LEU A 7 -2.16 -10.74 3.17
N LYS A 8 -1.01 -10.56 2.50
CA LYS A 8 -0.11 -9.42 2.70
C LYS A 8 -0.09 -8.55 1.44
N ILE A 9 -0.28 -7.25 1.60
CA ILE A 9 -0.34 -6.30 0.48
C ILE A 9 0.64 -5.15 0.76
N LEU A 10 1.50 -4.88 -0.22
CA LEU A 10 2.42 -3.75 -0.21
C LEU A 10 1.98 -2.72 -1.26
N GLY A 11 1.57 -1.53 -0.83
CA GLY A 11 1.31 -0.40 -1.71
C GLY A 11 2.59 0.40 -1.95
N ILE A 12 2.94 0.62 -3.22
CA ILE A 12 4.11 1.42 -3.59
C ILE A 12 3.63 2.68 -4.31
N VAL A 13 3.99 3.84 -3.78
CA VAL A 13 3.65 5.15 -4.36
C VAL A 13 4.87 5.72 -5.06
N GLY A 14 4.81 5.73 -6.38
CA GLY A 14 5.87 6.28 -7.25
C GLY A 14 5.79 7.80 -7.47
N SER A 15 4.79 8.48 -6.90
CA SER A 15 4.72 9.94 -7.04
C SER A 15 5.92 10.60 -6.35
N PRO A 16 6.59 11.58 -7.00
CA PRO A 16 7.67 12.33 -6.36
C PRO A 16 7.18 13.27 -5.25
N ARG A 17 5.87 13.51 -5.16
CA ARG A 17 5.25 14.35 -4.13
C ARG A 17 4.79 13.47 -2.97
N ILE A 18 5.21 13.83 -1.75
CA ILE A 18 4.84 13.11 -0.52
C ILE A 18 3.31 13.17 -0.31
N GLU A 19 2.72 14.36 -0.45
CA GLU A 19 1.27 14.59 -0.34
C GLU A 19 0.62 14.54 -1.73
N SER A 20 0.76 13.42 -2.42
CA SER A 20 0.16 13.21 -3.74
C SER A 20 -1.23 12.58 -3.65
N ASN A 21 -2.08 12.86 -4.63
CA ASN A 21 -3.33 12.13 -4.83
C ASN A 21 -3.09 10.62 -4.97
N THR A 22 -1.95 10.23 -5.54
CA THR A 22 -1.54 8.82 -5.63
C THR A 22 -1.35 8.19 -4.26
N LYS A 23 -0.70 8.89 -3.31
CA LYS A 23 -0.59 8.41 -1.92
C LYS A 23 -1.98 8.19 -1.34
N ILE A 24 -2.84 9.21 -1.43
CA ILE A 24 -4.19 9.18 -0.84
C ILE A 24 -4.99 7.98 -1.39
N LEU A 25 -4.99 7.78 -2.71
CA LEU A 25 -5.72 6.69 -3.34
C LEU A 25 -5.19 5.30 -2.95
N VAL A 26 -3.86 5.14 -2.88
CA VAL A 26 -3.25 3.86 -2.48
C VAL A 26 -3.53 3.57 -0.99
N GLU A 27 -3.47 4.59 -0.14
CA GLU A 27 -3.80 4.48 1.28
C GLU A 27 -5.26 4.03 1.51
N GLU A 28 -6.22 4.62 0.79
CA GLU A 28 -7.63 4.20 0.85
C GLU A 28 -7.84 2.77 0.32
N ALA A 29 -7.13 2.37 -0.74
CA ALA A 29 -7.21 1.01 -1.26
C ALA A 29 -6.67 -0.03 -0.28
N LEU A 30 -5.53 0.26 0.38
CA LEU A 30 -4.97 -0.61 1.41
C LEU A 30 -5.91 -0.72 2.61
N LYS A 31 -6.47 0.40 3.06
CA LYS A 31 -7.45 0.42 4.15
C LYS A 31 -8.67 -0.46 3.82
N ALA A 32 -9.25 -0.30 2.62
CA ALA A 32 -10.37 -1.13 2.19
C ALA A 32 -10.02 -2.62 2.16
N ALA A 33 -8.79 -2.97 1.77
CA ALA A 33 -8.34 -4.37 1.76
C ALA A 33 -8.16 -4.94 3.18
N ALA A 34 -7.62 -4.15 4.11
CA ALA A 34 -7.52 -4.52 5.51
C ALA A 34 -8.92 -4.75 6.13
N GLU A 35 -9.85 -3.83 5.89
CA GLU A 35 -11.21 -3.87 6.45
C GLU A 35 -12.07 -5.00 5.85
N SER A 36 -11.98 -5.21 4.53
CA SER A 36 -12.85 -6.17 3.83
C SER A 36 -12.33 -7.61 3.87
N TYR A 37 -11.01 -7.79 3.98
CA TYR A 37 -10.36 -9.10 3.83
C TYR A 37 -9.41 -9.46 4.96
N GLY A 38 -9.26 -8.62 5.99
CA GLY A 38 -8.29 -8.83 7.06
C GLY A 38 -6.84 -8.84 6.56
N ALA A 39 -6.56 -8.14 5.45
CA ALA A 39 -5.23 -8.11 4.87
C ALA A 39 -4.25 -7.34 5.77
N LYS A 40 -3.01 -7.83 5.88
CA LYS A 40 -1.90 -7.05 6.44
C LYS A 40 -1.35 -6.15 5.36
N THR A 41 -1.38 -4.85 5.60
CA THR A 41 -1.02 -3.85 4.59
C THR A 41 0.15 -2.98 5.02
N GLU A 42 1.00 -2.61 4.07
CA GLU A 42 2.10 -1.67 4.25
C GLU A 42 2.15 -0.68 3.07
N LEU A 43 2.57 0.56 3.33
CA LEU A 43 2.70 1.62 2.33
C LEU A 43 4.16 2.10 2.25
N ILE A 44 4.73 2.08 1.05
CA ILE A 44 6.05 2.64 0.75
C ILE A 44 5.90 3.85 -0.17
N LEU A 45 6.45 4.98 0.26
CA LEU A 45 6.63 6.16 -0.58
C LEU A 45 8.03 6.12 -1.20
N LEU A 46 8.11 6.20 -2.53
CA LEU A 46 9.40 6.34 -3.24
C LEU A 46 9.91 7.79 -3.26
N ALA A 47 9.06 8.75 -2.90
CA ALA A 47 9.44 10.16 -2.80
C ALA A 47 10.68 10.32 -1.88
N GLY A 48 11.73 10.95 -2.42
CA GLY A 48 12.99 11.18 -1.71
C GLY A 48 13.91 9.95 -1.58
N LYS A 49 13.54 8.78 -2.10
CA LYS A 49 14.41 7.60 -2.13
C LYS A 49 15.25 7.58 -3.41
N LYS A 50 16.52 7.21 -3.29
CA LYS A 50 17.36 6.79 -4.43
C LYS A 50 17.06 5.32 -4.70
N ILE A 51 16.64 5.00 -5.93
CA ILE A 51 16.36 3.63 -6.36
C ILE A 51 17.45 3.20 -7.33
N GLU A 52 18.08 2.06 -7.06
CA GLU A 52 19.13 1.48 -7.87
C GLU A 52 18.63 0.15 -8.50
N PRO A 53 19.08 -0.21 -9.72
CA PRO A 53 18.69 -1.45 -10.39
C PRO A 53 19.18 -2.73 -9.70
#